data_AF-A0A3C1Z090-F1
#
_entry.id   AF-A0A3C1Z090-F1
#
_cell.length_a   1.000
_cell.length_b   1.000
_cell.length_c   1.000
_cell.angle_alpha   90.00
_cell.angle_beta   90.00
_cell.angle_gamma   90.00
#
_symmetry.space_group_name_H-M   'P 1'
#
loop_
_entity.id
_entity.type
_entity.pdbx_description
1 polymer ?
#
loop_
_entity_poly.entity_id
_entity_poly.type
_entity_poly.pdbx_seq_one_letter_code
_entity_poly.pdbx_strand_id
1 'polypeptide(L)'
;MVVQRLNTMPLRSMRGWLVASGLLMTLCGLPVSVEAAVTTFIAEDYAFTGPEQLESGRHRVRLINRGRDVHQIQFLALPSGKTLTDVERVLASRSPSLPNWLRRHGGVNSVAPGNEASVEIQVEPGDYLLLCGIPDVAGRPHAMRGMVRALRVVEAAPSGEPAPRVDATLRLTDFAFALSGPLHAGSRTVQLVNDGRQAHEAVVIRLAEGASVQDFIERYRPGGLPNSAGLEAGGVTGIDPGRPAVMHLDLEPGRYGLLCFLADPVTGAPHFSRGMWMDVNVEPAPTPAEGSFRH
;
A
#
# COMPACT_ATOMS: atom_id res chain seq x y z
N MET A 1 -71.58 9.37 70.26
CA MET A 1 -70.61 10.32 70.84
C MET A 1 -69.30 9.56 71.02
N VAL A 2 -68.23 9.93 70.27
CA VAL A 2 -66.79 9.91 70.66
C VAL A 2 -66.24 8.61 71.31
N VAL A 3 -65.16 7.92 70.92
CA VAL A 3 -64.09 8.03 69.92
C VAL A 3 -63.22 6.76 70.07
N GLN A 4 -62.56 6.37 68.97
CA GLN A 4 -61.27 5.66 68.86
C GLN A 4 -61.06 4.16 69.19
N ARG A 5 -60.28 3.63 68.23
CA ARG A 5 -59.16 2.66 68.28
C ARG A 5 -59.54 1.19 68.43
N LEU A 6 -59.32 0.48 67.33
CA LEU A 6 -59.02 -0.95 67.34
C LEU A 6 -57.73 -1.25 66.59
N ASN A 7 -57.04 -2.21 67.19
CA ASN A 7 -55.75 -2.79 66.88
C ASN A 7 -55.88 -3.91 65.83
N THR A 8 -54.73 -4.20 65.19
CA THR A 8 -54.25 -5.51 64.68
C THR A 8 -55.06 -6.31 63.63
N MET A 9 -54.38 -6.55 62.48
CA MET A 9 -54.29 -7.75 61.57
C MET A 9 -55.36 -8.87 61.62
N PRO A 10 -55.65 -9.69 60.56
CA PRO A 10 -54.77 -10.09 59.44
C PRO A 10 -55.43 -10.44 58.04
N LEU A 11 -54.58 -10.81 57.07
CA LEU A 11 -54.71 -11.87 56.03
C LEU A 11 -56.02 -12.05 55.21
N ARG A 12 -55.99 -11.83 53.88
CA ARG A 12 -55.92 -12.90 52.83
C ARG A 12 -56.14 -12.41 51.38
N SER A 13 -55.21 -12.84 50.53
CA SER A 13 -55.33 -13.31 49.12
C SER A 13 -56.03 -12.48 48.04
N MET A 14 -55.32 -12.22 46.94
CA MET A 14 -55.57 -12.78 45.59
C MET A 14 -54.43 -12.34 44.66
N ARG A 15 -53.47 -13.22 44.39
CA ARG A 15 -53.30 -13.94 43.11
C ARG A 15 -53.32 -13.02 41.86
N GLY A 16 -52.14 -12.54 41.47
CA GLY A 16 -51.83 -12.13 40.10
C GLY A 16 -50.55 -12.84 39.67
N TRP A 17 -50.66 -13.84 38.80
CA TRP A 17 -49.52 -14.47 38.14
C TRP A 17 -49.12 -13.60 36.95
N LEU A 18 -47.98 -12.92 37.04
CA LEU A 18 -47.29 -12.35 35.88
C LEU A 18 -46.06 -13.22 35.62
N VAL A 19 -46.14 -14.03 34.57
CA VAL A 19 -45.00 -14.76 34.02
C VAL A 19 -44.17 -13.74 33.24
N ALA A 20 -43.06 -13.28 33.83
CA ALA A 20 -42.04 -12.53 33.10
C ALA A 20 -41.13 -13.53 32.38
N SER A 21 -41.42 -13.79 31.11
CA SER A 21 -40.52 -14.52 30.22
C SER A 21 -39.30 -13.65 29.94
N GLY A 22 -38.17 -13.96 30.59
CA GLY A 22 -36.87 -13.35 30.31
C GLY A 22 -36.34 -13.83 28.95
N LEU A 23 -36.36 -12.94 27.95
CA LEU A 23 -35.67 -13.17 26.69
C LEU A 23 -34.20 -12.72 26.87
N LEU A 24 -33.31 -13.67 27.15
CA LEU A 24 -31.87 -13.43 27.13
C LEU A 24 -31.42 -13.39 25.67
N MET A 25 -31.36 -12.19 25.07
CA MET A 25 -30.71 -12.02 23.76
C MET A 25 -29.19 -12.09 23.96
N THR A 26 -28.61 -13.25 23.67
CA THR A 26 -27.18 -13.39 23.39
C THR A 26 -26.87 -12.57 22.13
N LEU A 27 -26.36 -11.35 22.30
CA LEU A 27 -25.73 -10.62 21.20
C LEU A 27 -24.47 -11.39 20.78
N CYS A 28 -24.57 -12.09 19.65
CA CYS A 28 -23.42 -12.58 18.91
C CYS A 28 -22.60 -11.35 18.48
N GLY A 29 -21.48 -11.08 19.16
CA GLY A 29 -20.54 -10.04 18.77
C GLY A 29 -19.90 -10.42 17.44
N LEU A 30 -20.42 -9.89 16.34
CA LEU A 30 -19.66 -9.89 15.09
C LEU A 30 -18.38 -9.06 15.33
N PRO A 31 -17.20 -9.56 14.95
CA PRO A 31 -15.99 -8.77 15.07
C PRO A 31 -16.15 -7.53 14.19
N VAL A 32 -16.21 -6.37 14.81
CA VAL A 32 -16.03 -5.09 14.12
C VAL A 32 -14.57 -5.08 13.68
N SER A 33 -14.32 -5.35 12.40
CA SER A 33 -13.02 -5.08 11.80
C SER A 33 -12.82 -3.57 11.83
N VAL A 34 -12.00 -3.10 12.77
CA VAL A 34 -11.48 -1.73 12.69
C VAL A 34 -10.59 -1.70 11.46
N GLU A 35 -11.03 -0.99 10.43
CA GLU A 35 -10.21 -0.77 9.24
C GLU A 35 -8.97 0.03 9.68
N ALA A 36 -7.78 -0.51 9.42
CA ALA A 36 -6.52 0.13 9.78
C ALA A 36 -6.49 1.56 9.20
N ALA A 37 -6.04 2.53 10.00
CA ALA A 37 -6.02 3.93 9.59
C ALA A 37 -5.17 4.13 8.32
N VAL A 38 -5.77 4.75 7.29
CA VAL A 38 -5.11 4.99 6.01
C VAL A 38 -4.33 6.31 6.06
N THR A 39 -3.02 6.22 5.92
CA THR A 39 -2.12 7.37 5.80
C THR A 39 -2.15 7.89 4.37
N THR A 40 -2.79 9.04 4.14
CA THR A 40 -2.98 9.58 2.79
C THR A 40 -1.98 10.67 2.45
N PHE A 41 -1.37 10.56 1.26
CA PHE A 41 -0.59 11.61 0.63
C PHE A 41 -1.25 12.00 -0.71
N ILE A 42 -1.17 13.28 -1.04
CA ILE A 42 -1.61 13.83 -2.32
C ILE A 42 -0.36 14.28 -3.07
N ALA A 43 -0.15 13.73 -4.26
CA ALA A 43 0.86 14.22 -5.20
C ALA A 43 0.23 15.29 -6.10
N GLU A 44 0.91 16.41 -6.19
CA GLU A 44 0.74 17.40 -7.25
C GLU A 44 2.07 17.49 -8.03
N ASP A 45 2.08 18.17 -9.16
CA ASP A 45 3.33 18.35 -9.91
C ASP A 45 4.39 19.00 -9.01
N TYR A 46 5.41 18.20 -8.69
CA TYR A 46 6.58 18.57 -7.90
C TYR A 46 6.37 18.77 -6.39
N ALA A 47 5.23 18.33 -5.82
CA ALA A 47 4.95 18.49 -4.40
C ALA A 47 4.16 17.32 -3.80
N PHE A 48 4.34 17.12 -2.49
CA PHE A 48 3.51 16.23 -1.69
C PHE A 48 2.77 17.01 -0.60
N THR A 49 1.49 16.72 -0.44
CA THR A 49 0.70 17.10 0.75
C THR A 49 0.37 15.85 1.56
N GLY A 50 0.45 15.93 2.88
CA GLY A 50 0.16 14.81 3.79
C GLY A 50 0.70 15.07 5.20
N PRO A 51 0.75 14.05 6.07
CA PRO A 51 1.33 14.19 7.40
C PRO A 51 2.84 14.46 7.35
N GLU A 52 3.34 15.18 8.36
CA GLU A 52 4.79 15.43 8.58
C GLU A 52 5.37 14.51 9.64
N GLN A 53 4.49 13.86 10.41
CA GLN A 53 4.84 12.91 11.44
C GLN A 53 3.95 11.67 11.32
N LEU A 54 4.55 10.49 11.49
CA LEU A 54 3.85 9.22 11.68
C LEU A 54 4.33 8.58 12.99
N GLU A 55 3.51 7.71 13.54
CA GLU A 55 3.97 6.74 14.52
C GLU A 55 4.74 5.61 13.83
N SER A 56 5.60 4.90 14.54
CA SER A 56 6.30 3.73 14.03
C SER A 56 5.35 2.55 13.95
N GLY A 57 5.48 1.72 12.92
CA GLY A 57 4.56 0.61 12.75
C GLY A 57 4.27 0.34 11.30
N ARG A 58 3.20 -0.42 11.11
CA ARG A 58 2.68 -0.77 9.81
C ARG A 58 1.65 0.27 9.39
N HIS A 59 1.83 0.85 8.22
CA HIS A 59 0.95 1.90 7.68
C HIS A 59 0.41 1.48 6.34
N ARG A 60 -0.92 1.54 6.18
CA ARG A 60 -1.55 1.58 4.87
C ARG A 60 -1.38 2.99 4.30
N VAL A 61 -0.44 3.13 3.38
CA VAL A 61 -0.15 4.38 2.67
C VAL A 61 -0.97 4.43 1.39
N ARG A 62 -1.72 5.50 1.19
CA ARG A 62 -2.46 5.81 -0.03
C ARG A 62 -1.87 7.04 -0.69
N LEU A 63 -1.61 6.96 -1.99
CA LEU A 63 -1.19 8.09 -2.80
C LEU A 63 -2.30 8.44 -3.79
N ILE A 64 -2.75 9.69 -3.74
CA ILE A 64 -3.70 10.26 -4.71
C ILE A 64 -2.91 11.15 -5.66
N ASN A 65 -2.92 10.85 -6.95
CA ASN A 65 -2.27 11.69 -7.94
C ASN A 65 -3.22 12.75 -8.50
N ARG A 66 -3.01 14.01 -8.12
CA ARG A 66 -3.70 15.20 -8.67
C ARG A 66 -2.83 16.02 -9.62
N GLY A 67 -1.60 15.57 -9.87
CA GLY A 67 -0.71 16.14 -10.87
C GLY A 67 -1.09 15.72 -12.29
N ARG A 68 -0.32 16.22 -13.25
CA ARG A 68 -0.41 15.86 -14.67
C ARG A 68 0.64 14.83 -15.08
N ASP A 69 1.70 14.71 -14.29
CA ASP A 69 2.70 13.66 -14.46
C ASP A 69 2.30 12.40 -13.68
N VAL A 70 2.91 11.27 -14.04
CA VAL A 70 2.86 10.06 -13.20
C VAL A 70 3.68 10.33 -11.94
N HIS A 71 3.14 9.98 -10.77
CA HIS A 71 3.78 10.24 -9.49
C HIS A 71 3.90 8.98 -8.65
N GLN A 72 4.96 8.91 -7.84
CA GLN A 72 5.15 7.90 -6.81
C GLN A 72 5.49 8.58 -5.49
N ILE A 73 5.48 7.83 -4.39
CA ILE A 73 6.02 8.27 -3.10
C ILE A 73 6.92 7.18 -2.54
N GLN A 74 8.22 7.45 -2.48
CA GLN A 74 9.20 6.54 -1.87
C GLN A 74 9.59 7.02 -0.48
N PHE A 75 9.55 6.12 0.49
CA PHE A 75 9.99 6.34 1.86
C PHE A 75 11.45 5.92 2.00
N LEU A 76 12.32 6.89 2.25
CA LEU A 76 13.75 6.71 2.40
C LEU A 76 14.16 7.07 3.82
N ALA A 77 14.52 6.08 4.65
CA ALA A 77 15.05 6.38 5.97
C ALA A 77 16.46 6.96 5.86
N LEU A 78 16.69 8.04 6.61
CA LEU A 78 17.98 8.68 6.76
C LEU A 78 18.74 8.00 7.91
N PRO A 79 19.92 7.42 7.66
CA PRO A 79 20.79 6.97 8.73
C PRO A 79 21.18 8.11 9.68
N SER A 80 21.56 7.76 10.90
CA SER A 80 22.10 8.73 11.85
C SER A 80 23.26 9.54 11.22
N GLY A 81 23.20 10.86 11.38
CA GLY A 81 24.18 11.79 10.82
C GLY A 81 23.97 12.14 9.34
N LYS A 82 22.92 11.64 8.68
CA LYS A 82 22.50 12.09 7.34
C LYS A 82 21.37 13.09 7.43
N THR A 83 21.40 14.08 6.54
CA THR A 83 20.44 15.19 6.50
C THR A 83 19.77 15.29 5.13
N LEU A 84 18.70 16.08 5.04
CA LEU A 84 18.10 16.42 3.75
C LEU A 84 19.09 17.11 2.81
N THR A 85 19.95 17.98 3.34
CA THR A 85 21.02 18.63 2.58
C THR A 85 22.00 17.63 1.96
N ASP A 86 22.24 16.49 2.61
CA ASP A 86 23.04 15.42 2.00
C ASP A 86 22.34 14.78 0.81
N VAL A 87 21.02 14.62 0.88
CA VAL A 87 20.24 14.11 -0.25
C VAL A 87 20.14 15.13 -1.37
N GLU A 88 19.96 16.42 -1.07
CA GLU A 88 19.98 17.50 -2.07
C GLU A 88 21.30 17.51 -2.84
N ARG A 89 22.44 17.33 -2.14
CA ARG A 89 23.76 17.23 -2.78
C ARG A 89 23.86 16.03 -3.72
N VAL A 90 23.28 14.90 -3.32
CA VAL A 90 23.19 13.70 -4.17
C VAL A 90 22.34 13.97 -5.41
N LEU A 91 21.15 14.57 -5.26
CA LEU A 91 20.28 14.90 -6.40
C LEU A 91 20.95 15.90 -7.35
N ALA A 92 21.69 16.87 -6.81
CA ALA A 92 22.46 17.83 -7.60
C ALA A 92 23.60 17.16 -8.41
N SER A 93 24.14 16.04 -7.94
CA SER A 93 25.19 15.28 -8.65
C SER A 93 24.69 14.56 -9.91
N ARG A 94 23.37 14.44 -10.10
CA ARG A 94 22.74 13.73 -11.23
C ARG A 94 23.17 12.26 -11.36
N SER A 95 23.55 11.63 -10.25
CA SER A 95 23.79 10.19 -10.19
C SER A 95 22.51 9.44 -10.62
N PRO A 96 22.61 8.40 -11.47
CA PRO A 96 21.45 7.59 -11.87
C PRO A 96 20.90 6.73 -10.73
N SER A 97 21.71 6.51 -9.68
CA SER A 97 21.34 5.71 -8.52
C SER A 97 21.36 6.54 -7.24
N LEU A 98 20.38 6.30 -6.37
CA LEU A 98 20.44 6.76 -4.99
C LEU A 98 21.58 6.05 -4.24
N PRO A 99 22.29 6.75 -3.34
CA PRO A 99 23.38 6.20 -2.56
C PRO A 99 22.95 4.97 -1.76
N ASN A 100 23.89 4.03 -1.59
CA ASN A 100 23.66 2.82 -0.80
C ASN A 100 23.43 3.07 0.71
N TRP A 101 23.66 4.28 1.21
CA TRP A 101 23.37 4.64 2.60
C TRP A 101 21.92 5.04 2.81
N LEU A 102 21.19 5.47 1.77
CA LEU A 102 19.74 5.64 1.88
C LEU A 102 19.08 4.28 2.00
N ARG A 103 18.22 4.12 3.00
CA ARG A 103 17.49 2.87 3.23
C ARG A 103 16.11 2.99 2.62
N ARG A 104 15.73 2.04 1.78
CA ARG A 104 14.48 2.04 1.03
C ARG A 104 13.42 1.21 1.76
N HIS A 105 12.33 1.86 2.14
CA HIS A 105 11.22 1.23 2.89
C HIS A 105 9.98 0.98 2.02
N GLY A 106 10.09 1.17 0.70
CA GLY A 106 8.96 1.11 -0.21
C GLY A 106 8.11 2.38 -0.16
N GLY A 107 6.81 2.22 -0.42
CA GLY A 107 5.83 3.28 -0.64
C GLY A 107 5.07 3.05 -1.93
N VAL A 108 4.09 3.89 -2.25
CA VAL A 108 3.25 3.70 -3.45
C VAL A 108 4.02 4.06 -4.71
N ASN A 109 4.12 3.11 -5.65
CA ASN A 109 4.81 3.30 -6.94
C ASN A 109 3.92 4.03 -7.96
N SER A 110 4.40 4.19 -9.20
CA SER A 110 3.81 4.95 -10.31
C SER A 110 2.28 4.92 -10.36
N VAL A 111 1.66 6.05 -10.04
CA VAL A 111 0.22 6.27 -10.16
C VAL A 111 -0.02 7.25 -11.29
N ALA A 112 -0.81 6.87 -12.29
CA ALA A 112 -1.18 7.75 -13.39
C ALA A 112 -2.01 8.97 -12.91
N PRO A 113 -2.01 10.10 -13.65
CA PRO A 113 -2.80 11.28 -13.34
C PRO A 113 -4.28 10.95 -13.05
N GLY A 114 -4.83 11.55 -12.00
CA GLY A 114 -6.23 11.37 -11.59
C GLY A 114 -6.56 10.04 -10.91
N ASN A 115 -5.58 9.15 -10.71
CA ASN A 115 -5.76 7.86 -10.07
C ASN A 115 -5.20 7.86 -8.63
N GLU A 116 -5.43 6.77 -7.92
CA GLU A 116 -4.84 6.50 -6.62
C GLU A 116 -4.41 5.03 -6.50
N ALA A 117 -3.47 4.76 -5.61
CA ALA A 117 -3.07 3.41 -5.25
C ALA A 117 -2.66 3.35 -3.78
N SER A 118 -2.67 2.14 -3.22
CA SER A 118 -2.34 1.92 -1.80
C SER A 118 -1.40 0.75 -1.60
N VAL A 119 -0.47 0.91 -0.65
CA VAL A 119 0.41 -0.14 -0.16
C VAL A 119 0.45 -0.14 1.35
N GLU A 120 0.84 -1.24 1.94
CA GLU A 120 1.22 -1.33 3.34
C GLU A 120 2.74 -1.40 3.44
N ILE A 121 3.34 -0.54 4.26
CA ILE A 121 4.78 -0.55 4.56
C ILE A 121 5.02 -0.52 6.05
N GLN A 122 6.18 -1.02 6.47
CA GLN A 122 6.68 -0.91 7.83
C GLN A 122 7.67 0.27 7.93
N VAL A 123 7.44 1.15 8.91
CA VAL A 123 8.35 2.24 9.25
C VAL A 123 8.78 2.15 10.70
N GLU A 124 10.08 2.28 10.94
CA GLU A 124 10.70 2.35 12.26
C GLU A 124 10.93 3.81 12.67
N PRO A 125 11.05 4.14 13.97
CA PRO A 125 11.33 5.49 14.44
C PRO A 125 12.60 6.06 13.78
N GLY A 126 12.54 7.32 13.36
CA GLY A 126 13.66 7.96 12.66
C GLY A 126 13.22 9.10 11.74
N ASP A 127 14.21 9.65 11.04
CA ASP A 127 13.99 10.68 10.03
C ASP A 127 13.93 10.05 8.65
N TYR A 128 12.93 10.47 7.87
CA TYR A 128 12.67 9.97 6.53
C TYR A 128 12.64 11.13 5.55
N LEU A 129 13.00 10.81 4.32
CA LEU A 129 12.71 11.61 3.14
C LEU A 129 11.67 10.88 2.30
N LEU A 130 10.61 11.60 1.94
CA LEU A 130 9.65 11.23 0.91
C LEU A 130 10.14 11.79 -0.42
N LEU A 131 10.18 10.97 -1.46
CA LEU A 131 10.79 11.34 -2.74
C LEU A 131 9.99 10.79 -3.94
N CYS A 132 9.75 11.63 -4.96
CA CYS A 132 9.32 11.16 -6.27
C CYS A 132 10.51 11.09 -7.23
N GLY A 133 10.87 9.86 -7.65
CA GLY A 133 12.00 9.61 -8.54
C GLY A 133 11.64 9.62 -10.03
N ILE A 134 10.35 9.72 -10.36
CA ILE A 134 9.87 9.63 -11.73
C ILE A 134 10.37 10.84 -12.54
N PRO A 135 10.92 10.64 -13.74
CA PRO A 135 11.39 11.73 -14.59
C PRO A 135 10.24 12.50 -15.25
N ASP A 136 10.40 13.82 -15.34
CA ASP A 136 9.55 14.70 -16.15
C ASP A 136 9.86 14.60 -17.66
N VAL A 137 9.13 15.35 -18.48
CA VAL A 137 9.30 15.42 -19.95
C VAL A 137 10.72 15.77 -20.41
N ALA A 138 11.54 16.37 -19.54
CA ALA A 138 12.93 16.69 -19.80
C ALA A 138 13.89 15.59 -19.31
N GLY A 139 13.37 14.44 -18.90
CA GLY A 139 14.10 13.31 -18.35
C GLY A 139 14.64 13.56 -16.94
N ARG A 140 14.20 14.61 -16.24
CA ARG A 140 14.73 15.00 -14.92
C ARG A 140 13.79 14.48 -13.83
N PRO A 141 14.27 13.69 -12.84
CA PRO A 141 13.46 13.26 -11.71
C PRO A 141 12.72 14.41 -11.03
N HIS A 142 11.46 14.21 -10.65
CA HIS A 142 10.67 15.21 -9.93
C HIS A 142 11.35 15.66 -8.62
N ALA A 143 12.10 14.79 -7.96
CA ALA A 143 12.94 15.16 -6.81
C ALA A 143 13.89 16.34 -7.12
N MET A 144 14.44 16.40 -8.35
CA MET A 144 15.29 17.51 -8.80
C MET A 144 14.50 18.80 -9.11
N ARG A 145 13.17 18.75 -9.08
CA ARG A 145 12.26 19.90 -9.12
C ARG A 145 11.77 20.33 -7.73
N GLY A 146 12.22 19.64 -6.67
CA GLY A 146 11.79 19.90 -5.31
C GLY A 146 10.73 18.93 -4.79
N MET A 147 10.39 17.86 -5.51
CA MET A 147 9.43 16.84 -5.05
C MET A 147 10.04 15.89 -4.01
N VAL A 148 10.44 16.50 -2.91
CA VAL A 148 11.02 15.88 -1.73
C VAL A 148 10.31 16.45 -0.50
N ARG A 149 10.12 15.64 0.53
CA ARG A 149 9.51 16.11 1.79
C ARG A 149 10.09 15.38 2.99
N ALA A 150 10.34 16.11 4.08
CA ALA A 150 10.73 15.52 5.36
C ALA A 150 9.56 14.77 6.00
N LEU A 151 9.84 13.67 6.68
CA LEU A 151 8.87 12.96 7.50
C LEU A 151 9.56 12.47 8.77
N ARG A 152 8.97 12.74 9.93
CA ARG A 152 9.44 12.20 11.21
C ARG A 152 8.62 10.98 11.60
N VAL A 153 9.26 9.86 11.91
CA VAL A 153 8.59 8.70 12.51
C VAL A 153 8.95 8.67 14.00
N VAL A 154 7.94 8.71 14.86
CA VAL A 154 8.10 8.66 16.32
C VAL A 154 7.75 7.27 16.86
N GLU A 155 8.24 6.94 18.04
CA GLU A 155 7.89 5.68 18.70
C GLU A 155 6.37 5.60 18.94
N ALA A 156 5.78 4.47 18.55
CA ALA A 156 4.38 4.15 18.83
C ALA A 156 4.26 3.32 20.11
N ALA A 157 3.07 3.32 20.71
CA ALA A 157 2.75 2.27 21.67
C ALA A 157 2.74 0.90 20.96
N PRO A 158 3.19 -0.19 21.60
CA PRO A 158 3.13 -1.52 21.01
C PRO A 158 1.71 -1.87 20.56
N SER A 159 1.52 -2.10 19.27
CA SER A 159 0.26 -2.58 18.71
C SER A 159 0.42 -4.04 18.28
N GLY A 160 -0.52 -4.88 18.69
CA GLY A 160 -0.58 -6.30 18.29
C GLY A 160 -1.32 -6.51 16.98
N GLU A 161 -1.27 -5.54 16.06
CA GLU A 161 -2.13 -5.55 14.89
C GLU A 161 -1.76 -6.74 13.98
N PRO A 162 -2.69 -7.70 13.76
CA PRO A 162 -2.37 -8.95 13.08
C PRO A 162 -1.88 -8.69 11.66
N ALA A 163 -1.00 -9.56 11.15
CA ALA A 163 -0.59 -9.49 9.76
C ALA A 163 -1.83 -9.60 8.84
N PRO A 164 -1.85 -8.86 7.72
CA PRO A 164 -2.96 -8.96 6.78
C PRO A 164 -3.04 -10.37 6.21
N ARG A 165 -4.27 -10.83 5.93
CA ARG A 165 -4.45 -12.02 5.10
C ARG A 165 -4.06 -11.66 3.67
N VAL A 166 -3.25 -12.52 3.05
CA VAL A 166 -2.70 -12.30 1.71
C VAL A 166 -3.33 -13.30 0.74
N ASP A 167 -3.70 -12.83 -0.44
CA ASP A 167 -4.22 -13.66 -1.53
C ASP A 167 -3.09 -14.31 -2.33
N ALA A 168 -1.95 -13.60 -2.45
CA ALA A 168 -0.76 -14.07 -3.16
C ALA A 168 0.51 -13.46 -2.59
N THR A 169 1.65 -14.05 -2.95
CA THR A 169 3.00 -13.51 -2.70
C THR A 169 3.68 -13.23 -4.04
N LEU A 170 4.24 -12.03 -4.18
CA LEU A 170 5.16 -11.63 -5.25
C LEU A 170 6.58 -11.64 -4.68
N ARG A 171 7.42 -12.57 -5.16
CA ARG A 171 8.85 -12.64 -4.83
C ARG A 171 9.67 -11.91 -5.88
N LEU A 172 10.62 -11.11 -5.41
CA LEU A 172 11.59 -10.37 -6.19
C LEU A 172 12.95 -10.98 -5.88
N THR A 173 13.58 -11.59 -6.87
CA THR A 173 14.88 -12.26 -6.71
C THR A 173 15.72 -11.97 -7.94
N ASP A 174 16.92 -11.44 -7.71
CA ASP A 174 17.82 -10.96 -8.76
C ASP A 174 17.07 -10.08 -9.78
N PHE A 175 16.91 -10.49 -11.04
CA PHE A 175 16.21 -9.70 -12.06
C PHE A 175 14.89 -10.36 -12.49
N ALA A 176 14.19 -11.01 -11.56
CA ALA A 176 12.96 -11.73 -11.85
C ALA A 176 11.86 -11.48 -10.82
N PHE A 177 10.62 -11.63 -11.29
CA PHE A 177 9.40 -11.70 -10.49
C PHE A 177 8.88 -13.13 -10.47
N ALA A 178 8.35 -13.57 -9.32
CA ALA A 178 7.63 -14.83 -9.21
C ALA A 178 6.37 -14.65 -8.36
N LEU A 179 5.21 -14.95 -8.93
CA LEU A 179 3.92 -14.98 -8.22
C LEU A 179 3.65 -16.39 -7.67
N SER A 180 3.12 -16.46 -6.45
CA SER A 180 2.77 -17.74 -5.80
C SER A 180 1.54 -18.44 -6.39
N GLY A 181 0.79 -17.75 -7.26
CA GLY A 181 -0.44 -18.24 -7.89
C GLY A 181 -1.07 -17.19 -8.81
N PRO A 182 -2.15 -17.55 -9.53
CA PRO A 182 -2.88 -16.61 -10.36
C PRO A 182 -3.53 -15.50 -9.54
N LEU A 183 -3.71 -14.33 -10.14
CA LEU A 183 -4.51 -13.26 -9.59
C LEU A 183 -5.90 -13.26 -10.23
N HIS A 184 -6.91 -12.95 -9.43
CA HIS A 184 -8.29 -12.86 -9.88
C HIS A 184 -8.82 -11.44 -9.68
N ALA A 185 -9.83 -11.07 -10.44
CA ALA A 185 -10.50 -9.78 -10.33
C ALA A 185 -11.10 -9.55 -8.93
N GLY A 186 -11.27 -8.29 -8.55
CA GLY A 186 -11.67 -7.82 -7.22
C GLY A 186 -10.49 -7.30 -6.40
N SER A 187 -10.76 -6.94 -5.14
CA SER A 187 -9.73 -6.48 -4.21
C SER A 187 -8.79 -7.63 -3.84
N ARG A 188 -7.49 -7.41 -4.02
CA ARG A 188 -6.41 -8.36 -3.74
C ARG A 188 -5.35 -7.75 -2.84
N THR A 189 -4.93 -8.53 -1.87
CA THR A 189 -3.84 -8.24 -0.95
C THR A 189 -2.65 -9.09 -1.33
N VAL A 190 -1.63 -8.49 -1.94
CA VAL A 190 -0.45 -9.21 -2.46
C VAL A 190 0.76 -8.86 -1.62
N GLN A 191 1.32 -9.84 -0.91
CA GLN A 191 2.56 -9.63 -0.17
C GLN A 191 3.74 -9.55 -1.12
N LEU A 192 4.59 -8.54 -0.94
CA LEU A 192 5.84 -8.40 -1.66
C LEU A 192 6.99 -8.86 -0.77
N VAL A 193 7.84 -9.74 -1.30
CA VAL A 193 9.04 -10.23 -0.62
C VAL A 193 10.25 -10.00 -1.52
N ASN A 194 11.19 -9.18 -1.06
CA ASN A 194 12.48 -9.01 -1.71
C ASN A 194 13.50 -9.99 -1.12
N ASP A 195 13.71 -11.12 -1.82
CA ASP A 195 14.72 -12.14 -1.52
C ASP A 195 16.03 -11.90 -2.28
N GLY A 196 16.09 -10.85 -3.10
CA GLY A 196 17.27 -10.46 -3.86
C GLY A 196 18.36 -9.85 -2.99
N ARG A 197 19.50 -9.58 -3.63
CA ARG A 197 20.63 -8.86 -3.00
C ARG A 197 20.56 -7.35 -3.20
N GLN A 198 19.71 -6.90 -4.11
CA GLN A 198 19.54 -5.49 -4.44
C GLN A 198 18.16 -5.02 -4.00
N ALA A 199 18.00 -3.70 -3.92
CA ALA A 199 16.66 -3.15 -3.82
C ALA A 199 15.92 -3.40 -5.14
N HIS A 200 14.66 -3.79 -5.04
CA HIS A 200 13.79 -3.94 -6.20
C HIS A 200 12.50 -3.16 -5.97
N GLU A 201 11.76 -2.94 -7.03
CA GLU A 201 10.43 -2.34 -6.99
C GLU A 201 9.50 -3.17 -7.86
N ALA A 202 8.19 -2.98 -7.65
CA ALA A 202 7.17 -3.53 -8.53
C ALA A 202 6.26 -2.38 -8.97
N VAL A 203 6.40 -1.95 -10.22
CA VAL A 203 5.40 -1.12 -10.87
C VAL A 203 4.33 -2.03 -11.43
N VAL A 204 3.06 -1.76 -11.10
CA VAL A 204 1.91 -2.46 -11.67
C VAL A 204 1.38 -1.63 -12.83
N ILE A 205 1.29 -2.23 -14.01
CA ILE A 205 0.76 -1.61 -15.22
C ILE A 205 -0.54 -2.34 -15.59
N ARG A 206 -1.64 -1.61 -15.77
CA ARG A 206 -2.81 -2.15 -16.47
C ARG A 206 -2.53 -2.07 -17.97
N LEU A 207 -2.34 -3.21 -18.63
CA LEU A 207 -1.99 -3.23 -20.04
C LEU A 207 -3.21 -2.94 -20.91
N ALA A 208 -2.99 -2.23 -22.01
CA ALA A 208 -4.01 -2.03 -23.04
C ALA A 208 -4.38 -3.36 -23.70
N GLU A 209 -5.54 -3.39 -24.36
CA GLU A 209 -5.99 -4.59 -25.08
C GLU A 209 -4.92 -5.03 -26.11
N GLY A 210 -4.55 -6.32 -26.06
CA GLY A 210 -3.52 -6.91 -26.92
C GLY A 210 -2.07 -6.54 -26.57
N ALA A 211 -1.82 -5.54 -25.72
CA ALA A 211 -0.47 -5.10 -25.37
C ALA A 211 0.22 -6.02 -24.34
N SER A 212 1.53 -6.12 -24.43
CA SER A 212 2.42 -6.80 -23.48
C SER A 212 3.23 -5.82 -22.63
N VAL A 213 3.88 -6.31 -21.57
CA VAL A 213 4.85 -5.50 -20.82
C VAL A 213 6.01 -5.04 -21.71
N GLN A 214 6.42 -5.87 -22.67
CA GLN A 214 7.47 -5.49 -23.60
C GLN A 214 7.04 -4.32 -24.50
N ASP A 215 5.79 -4.31 -24.99
CA ASP A 215 5.24 -3.16 -25.72
C ASP A 215 5.30 -1.88 -24.88
N PHE A 216 5.01 -1.99 -23.59
CA PHE A 216 5.11 -0.88 -22.65
C PHE A 216 6.56 -0.39 -22.53
N ILE A 217 7.53 -1.30 -22.34
CA ILE A 217 8.96 -0.97 -22.26
C ILE A 217 9.46 -0.29 -23.55
N GLU A 218 9.10 -0.83 -24.72
CA GLU A 218 9.55 -0.29 -26.02
C GLU A 218 9.03 1.13 -26.28
N ARG A 219 7.83 1.44 -25.78
CA ARG A 219 7.19 2.76 -25.88
C ARG A 219 7.54 3.69 -24.73
N TYR A 220 8.14 3.18 -23.66
CA TYR A 220 8.49 3.98 -22.49
C TYR A 220 9.48 5.09 -22.87
N ARG A 221 9.12 6.31 -22.53
CA ARG A 221 9.99 7.49 -22.65
C ARG A 221 9.94 8.20 -21.30
N PRO A 222 11.08 8.50 -20.66
CA PRO A 222 11.13 9.28 -19.42
C PRO A 222 10.28 10.56 -19.52
N GLY A 223 9.26 10.64 -18.66
CA GLY A 223 8.25 11.70 -18.64
C GLY A 223 7.56 11.98 -19.98
N GLY A 224 7.52 11.01 -20.88
CA GLY A 224 6.82 11.13 -22.15
C GLY A 224 5.31 11.25 -21.99
N LEU A 225 4.62 11.34 -23.12
CA LEU A 225 3.16 11.23 -23.17
C LEU A 225 2.70 9.89 -22.55
N PRO A 226 1.44 9.80 -22.09
CA PRO A 226 0.87 8.55 -21.61
C PRO A 226 1.17 7.39 -22.56
N ASN A 227 1.63 6.28 -22.00
CA ASN A 227 2.05 5.13 -22.78
C ASN A 227 0.83 4.40 -23.36
N SER A 228 0.73 4.31 -24.69
CA SER A 228 -0.41 3.66 -25.33
C SER A 228 -0.52 2.15 -25.07
N ALA A 229 0.53 1.52 -24.53
CA ALA A 229 0.52 0.10 -24.18
C ALA A 229 -0.04 -0.18 -22.78
N GLY A 230 -0.26 0.82 -21.93
CA GLY A 230 -0.83 0.60 -20.60
C GLY A 230 -0.80 1.81 -19.69
N LEU A 231 -1.47 1.67 -18.55
CA LEU A 231 -1.63 2.70 -17.53
C LEU A 231 -0.95 2.26 -16.23
N GLU A 232 -0.13 3.12 -15.63
CA GLU A 232 0.48 2.88 -14.33
C GLU A 232 -0.58 2.88 -13.22
N ALA A 233 -0.67 1.76 -12.50
CA ALA A 233 -1.72 1.46 -11.52
C ALA A 233 -1.16 1.30 -10.09
N GLY A 234 0.02 1.85 -9.82
CA GLY A 234 0.69 1.82 -8.52
C GLY A 234 1.70 0.69 -8.39
N GLY A 235 1.66 0.00 -7.23
CA GLY A 235 2.64 -0.99 -6.81
C GLY A 235 3.54 -0.48 -5.68
N VAL A 236 4.67 -1.12 -5.44
CA VAL A 236 5.61 -0.76 -4.36
C VAL A 236 6.87 -0.15 -4.97
N THR A 237 7.27 1.04 -4.50
CA THR A 237 8.56 1.66 -4.86
C THR A 237 9.73 0.82 -4.34
N GLY A 238 10.96 1.20 -4.72
CA GLY A 238 12.15 0.49 -4.27
C GLY A 238 12.12 0.14 -2.78
N ILE A 239 12.35 -1.13 -2.47
CA ILE A 239 12.37 -1.72 -1.13
C ILE A 239 13.64 -2.55 -0.95
N ASP A 240 14.36 -2.32 0.15
CA ASP A 240 15.56 -3.09 0.47
C ASP A 240 15.21 -4.54 0.87
N PRO A 241 16.13 -5.51 0.70
CA PRO A 241 15.93 -6.89 1.13
C PRO A 241 15.55 -7.02 2.61
N GLY A 242 14.70 -8.00 2.93
CA GLY A 242 14.26 -8.29 4.29
C GLY A 242 13.19 -7.35 4.88
N ARG A 243 12.70 -6.38 4.10
CA ARG A 243 11.60 -5.50 4.52
C ARG A 243 10.26 -5.99 3.99
N PRO A 244 9.19 -5.97 4.80
CA PRO A 244 7.85 -6.34 4.34
C PRO A 244 7.18 -5.18 3.61
N ALA A 245 6.46 -5.50 2.54
CA ALA A 245 5.45 -4.61 1.96
C ALA A 245 4.26 -5.42 1.43
N VAL A 246 3.11 -4.78 1.34
CA VAL A 246 1.88 -5.39 0.81
C VAL A 246 1.24 -4.44 -0.18
N MET A 247 0.82 -4.93 -1.33
CA MET A 247 0.01 -4.16 -2.29
C MET A 247 -1.46 -4.43 -2.05
N HIS A 248 -2.27 -3.36 -2.06
CA HIS A 248 -3.72 -3.46 -2.13
C HIS A 248 -4.15 -3.08 -3.54
N LEU A 249 -4.61 -4.07 -4.30
CA LEU A 249 -4.91 -3.93 -5.72
C LEU A 249 -6.40 -4.16 -5.94
N ASP A 250 -7.06 -3.23 -6.63
CA ASP A 250 -8.40 -3.47 -7.17
C ASP A 250 -8.27 -3.86 -8.63
N LEU A 251 -8.38 -5.16 -8.90
CA LEU A 251 -8.11 -5.72 -10.21
C LEU A 251 -9.39 -5.95 -11.00
N GLU A 252 -9.42 -5.52 -12.25
CA GLU A 252 -10.43 -5.91 -13.23
C GLU A 252 -9.91 -7.11 -14.04
N PRO A 253 -10.78 -7.94 -14.64
CA PRO A 253 -10.32 -8.95 -15.58
C PRO A 253 -9.53 -8.29 -16.72
N GLY A 254 -8.39 -8.87 -17.08
CA GLY A 254 -7.53 -8.32 -18.14
C GLY A 254 -6.05 -8.60 -17.93
N ARG A 255 -5.22 -7.95 -18.75
CA ARG A 255 -3.77 -8.11 -18.71
C ARG A 255 -3.13 -7.01 -17.88
N TYR A 256 -2.17 -7.40 -17.06
CA TYR A 256 -1.35 -6.54 -16.25
C TYR A 256 0.12 -6.84 -16.47
N GLY A 257 0.96 -5.86 -16.16
CA GLY A 257 2.40 -5.97 -16.20
C GLY A 257 3.02 -5.67 -14.85
N LEU A 258 4.10 -6.38 -14.53
CA LEU A 258 5.03 -6.03 -13.47
C LEU A 258 6.35 -5.58 -14.08
N LEU A 259 6.94 -4.51 -13.56
CA LEU A 259 8.15 -3.90 -14.11
C LEU A 259 9.02 -3.29 -13.00
N CYS A 260 10.35 -3.41 -13.12
CA CYS A 260 11.31 -2.75 -12.23
C CYS A 260 12.21 -1.78 -13.01
N PHE A 261 12.11 -0.48 -12.72
CA PHE A 261 12.91 0.59 -13.34
C PHE A 261 14.20 0.90 -12.60
N LEU A 262 14.35 0.43 -11.35
CA LEU A 262 15.58 0.67 -10.58
C LEU A 262 16.83 0.32 -11.38
N ALA A 263 17.82 1.20 -11.30
CA ALA A 263 19.13 1.00 -11.92
C ALA A 263 19.98 0.04 -11.08
N ASP A 264 20.62 -0.90 -11.76
CA ASP A 264 21.65 -1.75 -11.18
C ASP A 264 22.81 -0.87 -10.69
N PRO A 265 23.23 -0.96 -9.41
CA PRO A 265 24.24 -0.08 -8.83
C PRO A 265 25.66 -0.32 -9.38
N VAL A 266 25.90 -1.43 -10.10
CA VAL A 266 27.18 -1.78 -10.72
C VAL A 266 27.23 -1.26 -12.16
N THR A 267 26.17 -1.50 -12.94
CA THR A 267 26.16 -1.20 -14.38
C THR A 267 25.44 0.10 -14.75
N GLY A 268 24.56 0.59 -13.86
CA GLY A 268 23.65 1.71 -14.13
C GLY A 268 22.47 1.37 -15.03
N ALA A 269 22.42 0.17 -15.61
CA ALA A 269 21.32 -0.25 -16.46
C ALA A 269 20.05 -0.54 -15.63
N PRO A 270 18.85 -0.19 -16.11
CA PRO A 270 17.61 -0.48 -15.39
C PRO A 270 17.35 -1.99 -15.33
N HIS A 271 16.78 -2.48 -14.23
CA HIS A 271 16.56 -3.91 -14.01
C HIS A 271 15.68 -4.56 -15.09
N PHE A 272 14.70 -3.85 -15.64
CA PHE A 272 13.90 -4.38 -16.74
C PHE A 272 14.73 -4.74 -17.98
N SER A 273 15.83 -4.02 -18.26
CA SER A 273 16.71 -4.32 -19.40
C SER A 273 17.45 -5.64 -19.22
N ARG A 274 17.46 -6.17 -18.00
CA ARG A 274 18.00 -7.48 -17.62
C ARG A 274 16.94 -8.57 -17.50
N GLY A 275 15.69 -8.27 -17.86
CA GLY A 275 14.57 -9.22 -17.83
C GLY A 275 13.62 -9.07 -16.63
N MET A 276 13.79 -8.04 -15.79
CA MET A 276 12.93 -7.86 -14.60
C MET A 276 11.58 -7.24 -14.95
N TRP A 277 10.76 -8.05 -15.61
CA TRP A 277 9.38 -7.76 -15.97
C TRP A 277 8.59 -9.06 -16.08
N MET A 278 7.26 -8.98 -15.96
CA MET A 278 6.37 -10.14 -16.02
C MET A 278 4.98 -9.74 -16.52
N ASP A 279 4.45 -10.46 -17.50
CA ASP A 279 3.02 -10.41 -17.85
C ASP A 279 2.19 -11.19 -16.83
N VAL A 280 1.05 -10.62 -16.44
CA VAL A 280 0.10 -11.20 -15.49
C VAL A 280 -1.29 -11.17 -16.11
N ASN A 281 -1.94 -12.33 -16.20
CA ASN A 281 -3.34 -12.40 -16.58
C ASN A 281 -4.20 -12.39 -15.31
N VAL A 282 -5.15 -11.46 -15.25
CA VAL A 282 -6.15 -11.42 -14.19
C VAL A 282 -7.43 -12.03 -14.72
N GLU A 283 -7.78 -13.18 -14.14
CA GLU A 283 -9.00 -13.90 -14.48
C GLU A 283 -10.22 -13.34 -13.73
N PRO A 284 -11.45 -13.61 -14.18
CA PRO A 284 -12.63 -13.36 -13.36
C PRO A 284 -12.51 -14.01 -11.98
N ALA A 285 -13.20 -13.44 -10.98
CA ALA A 285 -13.28 -14.06 -9.66
C ALA A 285 -13.89 -15.47 -9.78
N PRO A 286 -13.32 -16.49 -9.12
CA PRO A 286 -13.92 -17.81 -9.11
C PRO A 286 -15.33 -17.72 -8.52
N THR A 287 -16.31 -18.34 -9.20
CA THR A 287 -17.67 -18.43 -8.69
C THR A 287 -17.62 -19.19 -7.35
N PRO A 288 -18.25 -18.69 -6.26
CA PRO A 288 -18.35 -19.46 -5.04
C PRO A 288 -18.97 -20.81 -5.40
N ALA A 289 -18.31 -21.91 -5.03
CA ALA A 289 -18.89 -23.23 -5.23
C ALA A 289 -20.27 -23.23 -4.57
N GLU A 290 -21.32 -23.53 -5.34
CA GLU A 290 -22.66 -23.74 -4.77
C GLU A 290 -22.52 -24.83 -3.71
N GLY A 291 -22.57 -24.40 -2.44
CA GLY A 291 -22.54 -25.32 -1.33
C GLY A 291 -23.68 -26.29 -1.50
N SER A 292 -23.35 -27.59 -1.62
CA SER A 292 -24.33 -28.64 -1.53
C SER A 292 -24.94 -28.58 -0.13
N PHE A 293 -26.03 -27.84 0.01
CA PHE A 293 -26.98 -28.02 1.10
C PHE A 293 -27.62 -29.40 0.87
N ARG A 294 -26.93 -30.44 1.32
CA ARG A 294 -27.59 -31.73 1.61
C ARG A 294 -28.24 -31.55 2.97
N HIS A 295 -29.56 -31.36 2.93
CA HIS A 295 -30.44 -31.62 4.08
C HIS A 295 -30.41 -33.10 4.44
#